data_AF-A0A8W8K4W7-F1
#
_entry.id   AF-A0A8W8K4W7-F1
#
_cell.length_a   1.000
_cell.length_b   1.000
_cell.length_c   1.000
_cell.angle_alpha   90.00
_cell.angle_beta   90.00
_cell.angle_gamma   90.00
#
_symmetry.space_group_name_H-M   'P 1'
#
loop_
_entity.id
_entity.type
_entity.pdbx_description
1 polymer ?
#
loop_
_entity_poly.entity_id
_entity_poly.type
_entity_poly.pdbx_seq_one_letter_code
_entity_poly.pdbx_strand_id
1 'polypeptide(L)'
;RIEASKQIPGPSKTKYEGDKKQFVNDIKYALYASKIVSYAQGFMLMREAAKDLGWKLNFGGIALMWRGGCIIRSVFLGNIKQAFDKNQNLSNLLLDDFFKKEVQKCQDSWRRVVASAVTLGIPTPAFSTALAFFDGYRSARLPANLIQAQRDYFGAHTYELLDKPGNFIHTNWTGHGGNVSSTTYQA
;
A
#
# COMPACT_ATOMS: atom_id res chain seq x y z
N ARG A 1 -0.64 28.07 1.41
CA ARG A 1 0.76 27.62 1.65
C ARG A 1 1.65 28.77 2.11
N ILE A 2 1.78 29.86 1.34
CA ILE A 2 2.59 31.04 1.73
C ILE A 2 2.12 31.65 3.05
N GLU A 3 0.80 31.81 3.26
CA GLU A 3 0.31 32.30 4.56
C GLU A 3 0.53 31.30 5.71
N ALA A 4 0.28 30.01 5.46
CA ALA A 4 0.48 28.97 6.47
C ALA A 4 1.94 28.89 6.95
N SER A 5 2.94 29.10 6.08
CA SER A 5 4.35 29.06 6.48
C SER A 5 4.76 30.20 7.42
N LYS A 6 3.94 31.26 7.54
CA LYS A 6 4.17 32.35 8.51
C LYS A 6 3.62 32.03 9.90
N GLN A 7 2.66 31.10 10.01
CA GLN A 7 1.91 30.83 11.23
C GLN A 7 2.20 29.45 11.85
N ILE A 8 2.60 28.48 11.02
CA ILE A 8 2.78 27.08 11.43
C ILE A 8 4.27 26.73 11.28
N PRO A 9 5.07 26.76 12.36
CA PRO A 9 6.47 26.40 12.29
C PRO A 9 6.66 24.89 12.09
N GLY A 10 7.72 24.53 11.36
CA GLY A 10 8.17 23.13 11.26
C GLY A 10 9.00 22.69 12.48
N PRO A 11 9.62 21.50 12.41
CA PRO A 11 10.52 21.03 13.45
C PRO A 11 11.69 21.99 13.71
N SER A 12 12.15 22.06 14.96
CA SER A 12 13.26 22.93 15.37
C SER A 12 14.63 22.48 14.83
N LYS A 13 14.78 21.19 14.51
CA LYS A 13 15.99 20.62 13.89
C LYS A 13 15.67 20.20 12.46
N THR A 14 16.24 20.90 11.49
CA THR A 14 16.03 20.66 10.05
C THR A 14 17.31 20.31 9.29
N LYS A 15 18.44 20.23 10.00
CA LYS A 15 19.74 19.88 9.42
C LYS A 15 19.98 18.38 9.56
N TYR A 16 20.27 17.72 8.44
CA TYR A 16 20.76 16.36 8.43
C TYR A 16 22.25 16.33 8.79
N GLU A 17 22.62 15.51 9.77
CA GLU A 17 23.99 15.42 10.30
C GLU A 17 24.70 14.09 9.97
N GLY A 18 24.03 13.17 9.27
CA GLY A 18 24.62 11.89 8.87
C GLY A 18 25.47 11.96 7.59
N ASP A 19 25.96 10.80 7.14
CA ASP A 19 26.72 10.70 5.88
C ASP A 19 25.80 11.00 4.68
N LYS A 20 26.13 12.07 3.94
CA LYS A 20 25.42 12.49 2.74
C LYS A 20 25.52 11.47 1.60
N LYS A 21 26.68 10.82 1.41
CA LYS A 21 26.87 9.86 0.32
C LYS A 21 26.00 8.63 0.54
N GLN A 22 25.97 8.13 1.78
CA GLN A 22 25.04 7.07 2.16
C GLN A 22 23.59 7.52 1.95
N PHE A 23 23.20 8.71 2.41
CA PHE A 23 21.81 9.14 2.35
C PHE A 23 21.30 9.34 0.91
N VAL A 24 22.16 9.78 -0.01
CA VAL A 24 21.82 9.85 -1.45
C VAL A 24 21.54 8.45 -2.01
N ASN A 25 22.33 7.45 -1.64
CA ASN A 25 22.04 6.06 -2.00
C ASN A 25 20.74 5.56 -1.36
N ASP A 26 20.46 5.97 -0.12
CA ASP A 26 19.23 5.61 0.55
C ASP A 26 18.00 6.17 -0.19
N ILE A 27 18.05 7.44 -0.62
CA ILE A 27 17.00 8.08 -1.42
C ILE A 27 16.79 7.35 -2.75
N LYS A 28 17.86 6.93 -3.43
CA LYS A 28 17.78 6.12 -4.65
C LYS A 28 16.99 4.84 -4.43
N TYR A 29 17.27 4.11 -3.34
CA TYR A 29 16.56 2.87 -3.03
C TYR A 29 15.12 3.10 -2.55
N ALA A 30 14.87 4.17 -1.80
CA ALA A 30 13.53 4.58 -1.39
C ALA A 30 12.64 4.89 -2.60
N LEU A 31 13.18 5.64 -3.58
CA LEU A 31 12.49 5.94 -4.83
C LEU A 31 12.18 4.66 -5.62
N TYR A 32 13.15 3.75 -5.72
CA TYR A 32 12.98 2.52 -6.47
C TYR A 32 11.92 1.59 -5.85
N ALA A 33 11.98 1.38 -4.53
CA ALA A 33 10.96 0.59 -3.81
C ALA A 33 9.56 1.22 -3.92
N SER A 34 9.46 2.54 -3.77
CA SER A 34 8.19 3.26 -3.91
C SER A 34 7.62 3.13 -5.32
N LYS A 35 8.48 3.18 -6.35
CA LYS A 35 8.08 2.94 -7.73
C LYS A 35 7.56 1.52 -7.94
N ILE A 36 8.23 0.50 -7.38
CA ILE A 36 7.75 -0.89 -7.45
C ILE A 36 6.33 -1.00 -6.88
N VAL A 37 6.10 -0.43 -5.70
CA VAL A 37 4.77 -0.45 -5.05
C VAL A 37 3.72 0.28 -5.88
N SER A 38 4.04 1.44 -6.43
CA SER A 38 3.10 2.19 -7.27
C SER A 38 2.66 1.40 -8.51
N TYR A 39 3.60 0.71 -9.18
CA TYR A 39 3.25 -0.17 -10.29
C TYR A 39 2.47 -1.40 -9.83
N ALA A 40 2.82 -2.01 -8.69
CA ALA A 40 2.04 -3.11 -8.13
C ALA A 40 0.57 -2.72 -7.92
N GLN A 41 0.31 -1.54 -7.33
CA GLN A 41 -1.03 -1.00 -7.16
C GLN A 41 -1.74 -0.74 -8.48
N GLY A 42 -1.05 -0.18 -9.48
CA GLY A 42 -1.63 0.05 -10.81
C GLY A 42 -2.06 -1.25 -11.50
N PHE A 43 -1.26 -2.31 -11.39
CA PHE A 43 -1.62 -3.63 -11.93
C PHE A 43 -2.71 -4.33 -11.12
N MET A 44 -2.80 -4.09 -9.80
CA MET A 44 -3.95 -4.53 -9.00
C MET A 44 -5.25 -3.86 -9.47
N LEU A 45 -5.23 -2.55 -9.69
CA LEU A 45 -6.39 -1.80 -10.19
C LEU A 45 -6.88 -2.34 -11.53
N MET A 46 -5.96 -2.55 -12.48
CA MET A 46 -6.31 -3.12 -13.79
C MET A 46 -6.89 -4.54 -13.68
N ARG A 47 -6.44 -5.32 -12.69
CA ARG A 47 -6.97 -6.67 -12.44
C ARG A 47 -8.38 -6.64 -11.88
N GLU A 48 -8.67 -5.79 -10.90
CA GLU A 48 -10.03 -5.65 -10.39
C GLU A 48 -10.97 -5.16 -11.50
N ALA A 49 -10.55 -4.17 -12.30
CA ALA A 49 -11.33 -3.73 -13.47
C ALA A 49 -11.57 -4.87 -14.48
N ALA A 50 -10.57 -5.71 -14.73
CA ALA A 50 -10.71 -6.86 -15.62
C ALA A 50 -11.74 -7.89 -15.09
N LYS A 51 -11.73 -8.12 -13.79
CA LYS A 51 -12.70 -9.01 -13.11
C LYS A 51 -14.11 -8.45 -13.22
N ASP A 52 -14.31 -7.19 -12.86
CA ASP A 52 -15.62 -6.55 -12.81
C ASP A 52 -16.26 -6.41 -14.21
N LEU A 53 -15.43 -6.20 -15.24
CA LEU A 53 -15.89 -6.00 -16.62
C LEU A 53 -15.78 -7.26 -17.50
N GLY A 54 -15.30 -8.38 -16.95
CA GLY A 54 -15.08 -9.62 -17.70
C GLY A 54 -14.01 -9.53 -18.79
N TRP A 55 -13.07 -8.57 -18.69
CA TRP A 55 -12.01 -8.39 -19.67
C TRP A 55 -10.87 -9.39 -19.49
N LYS A 56 -10.30 -9.84 -20.61
CA LYS A 56 -9.07 -10.62 -20.63
C LYS A 56 -7.88 -9.73 -20.94
N LEU A 57 -7.28 -9.14 -19.91
CA LEU A 57 -6.14 -8.24 -20.07
C LEU A 57 -4.82 -9.00 -20.21
N ASN A 58 -4.01 -8.60 -21.19
CA ASN A 58 -2.63 -9.07 -21.34
C ASN A 58 -1.68 -8.13 -20.56
N PHE A 59 -1.43 -8.42 -19.29
CA PHE A 59 -0.59 -7.58 -18.42
C PHE A 59 0.86 -7.43 -18.91
N GLY A 60 1.47 -8.51 -19.43
CA GLY A 60 2.80 -8.44 -20.05
C GLY A 60 2.82 -7.56 -21.29
N GLY A 61 1.77 -7.65 -22.13
CA GLY A 61 1.56 -6.80 -23.29
C GLY A 61 1.39 -5.32 -22.92
N ILE A 62 0.60 -5.02 -21.87
CA ILE A 62 0.43 -3.65 -21.34
C ILE A 62 1.80 -3.07 -20.92
N ALA A 63 2.58 -3.84 -20.17
CA ALA A 63 3.93 -3.41 -19.75
C ALA A 63 4.85 -3.15 -20.95
N LEU A 64 4.77 -3.97 -22.00
CA LEU A 64 5.53 -3.78 -23.24
C LEU A 64 5.10 -2.51 -23.99
N MET A 65 3.79 -2.26 -24.11
CA MET A 65 3.25 -1.08 -24.79
C MET A 65 3.74 0.22 -24.13
N TRP A 66 3.83 0.25 -22.79
CA TRP A 66 4.37 1.41 -22.07
C TRP A 66 5.88 1.62 -22.24
N ARG A 67 6.59 0.68 -22.88
CA ARG A 67 8.05 0.75 -23.07
C ARG A 67 8.45 1.62 -24.27
N GLY A 68 7.60 1.76 -25.28
CA GLY A 68 7.87 2.53 -26.50
C GLY A 68 6.94 3.73 -26.63
N GLY A 69 7.48 4.94 -26.75
CA GLY A 69 6.71 6.16 -26.99
C GLY A 69 6.06 6.81 -25.76
N CYS A 70 5.76 6.06 -24.70
CA CYS A 70 5.19 6.65 -23.47
C CYS A 70 6.23 7.46 -22.67
N ILE A 71 5.76 8.44 -21.88
CA ILE A 71 6.59 9.25 -20.97
C ILE A 71 7.21 8.38 -19.85
N ILE A 72 6.48 7.38 -19.36
CA ILE A 72 6.93 6.49 -18.28
C ILE A 72 7.88 5.36 -18.72
N ARG A 73 8.32 5.39 -19.99
CA ARG A 73 9.21 4.37 -20.56
C ARG A 73 10.45 4.18 -19.70
N SER A 74 10.78 2.93 -19.39
CA SER A 74 11.98 2.60 -18.60
C SER A 74 12.34 1.13 -18.73
N VAL A 75 13.61 0.79 -18.48
CA VAL A 75 14.09 -0.61 -18.39
C VAL A 75 13.25 -1.42 -17.39
N PHE A 76 12.78 -0.76 -16.33
CA PHE A 76 11.88 -1.31 -15.31
C PHE A 76 10.62 -1.99 -15.89
N LEU A 77 10.02 -1.46 -16.95
CA LEU A 77 8.85 -2.07 -17.60
C LEU A 77 9.18 -3.40 -18.27
N GLY A 78 10.43 -3.59 -18.70
CA GLY A 78 10.92 -4.89 -19.17
C GLY A 78 10.86 -5.96 -18.08
N ASN A 79 11.20 -5.62 -16.85
CA ASN A 79 11.13 -6.54 -15.72
C ASN A 79 9.67 -6.90 -15.38
N ILE A 80 8.74 -5.95 -15.50
CA ILE A 80 7.30 -6.23 -15.33
C ILE A 80 6.82 -7.20 -16.40
N LYS A 81 7.19 -6.96 -17.66
CA LYS A 81 6.86 -7.89 -18.75
C LYS A 81 7.39 -9.30 -18.44
N GLN A 82 8.66 -9.42 -18.04
CA GLN A 82 9.26 -10.70 -17.70
C GLN A 82 8.54 -11.42 -16.55
N ALA A 83 8.09 -10.69 -15.52
CA ALA A 83 7.31 -11.26 -14.42
C ALA A 83 5.99 -11.89 -14.92
N PHE A 84 5.27 -11.22 -15.82
CA PHE A 84 4.05 -11.75 -16.41
C PHE A 84 4.28 -12.80 -17.51
N ASP A 85 5.41 -12.75 -18.21
CA ASP A 85 5.82 -13.82 -19.12
C ASP A 85 6.08 -15.13 -18.35
N LYS A 86 6.73 -15.03 -17.17
CA LYS A 86 6.98 -16.17 -16.26
C LYS A 86 5.69 -16.70 -15.65
N ASN A 87 4.77 -15.81 -15.24
CA ASN A 87 3.49 -16.18 -14.66
C ASN A 87 2.39 -15.20 -15.09
N GLN A 88 1.58 -15.61 -16.08
CA GLN A 88 0.48 -14.80 -16.59
C GLN A 88 -0.61 -14.54 -15.53
N ASN A 89 -0.72 -15.42 -14.53
CA ASN A 89 -1.70 -15.35 -13.46
C ASN A 89 -1.16 -14.70 -12.17
N LEU A 90 0.06 -14.14 -12.19
CA LEU A 90 0.72 -13.52 -11.04
C LEU A 90 -0.22 -12.54 -10.33
N SER A 91 -0.63 -12.79 -9.09
CA SER A 91 -1.64 -11.98 -8.39
C SER A 91 -1.20 -10.56 -8.08
N ASN A 92 0.09 -10.38 -7.78
CA ASN A 92 0.67 -9.09 -7.46
C ASN A 92 2.15 -9.07 -7.86
N LEU A 93 2.64 -7.95 -8.39
CA LEU A 93 4.05 -7.78 -8.77
C LEU A 93 5.01 -8.01 -7.60
N LEU A 94 4.62 -7.72 -6.35
CA LEU A 94 5.44 -7.93 -5.16
C LEU A 94 5.70 -9.42 -4.86
N LEU A 95 4.97 -10.34 -5.50
CA LEU A 95 5.14 -11.79 -5.32
C LEU A 95 6.07 -12.42 -6.36
N ASP A 96 6.42 -11.68 -7.42
CA ASP A 96 7.47 -12.12 -8.35
C ASP A 96 8.85 -12.04 -7.68
N ASP A 97 9.72 -12.99 -8.01
CA ASP A 97 11.02 -13.17 -7.34
C ASP A 97 11.96 -11.98 -7.55
N PHE A 98 11.94 -11.35 -8.73
CA PHE A 98 12.77 -10.18 -9.00
C PHE A 98 12.33 -9.01 -8.12
N PHE A 99 11.04 -8.66 -8.15
CA PHE A 99 10.53 -7.51 -7.38
C PHE A 99 10.61 -7.73 -5.87
N LYS A 100 10.30 -8.95 -5.40
CA LYS A 100 10.48 -9.32 -3.99
C LYS A 100 11.91 -9.10 -3.51
N LYS A 101 12.90 -9.56 -4.27
CA LYS A 101 14.33 -9.39 -3.96
C LYS A 101 14.72 -7.91 -3.95
N GLU A 102 14.29 -7.15 -4.95
CA GLU A 102 14.61 -5.72 -5.05
C GLU A 102 14.00 -4.91 -3.90
N VAL A 103 12.74 -5.16 -3.53
CA VAL A 103 12.12 -4.46 -2.39
C VAL A 103 12.79 -4.84 -1.07
N GLN A 104 13.12 -6.12 -0.87
CA GLN A 104 13.85 -6.57 0.33
C GLN A 104 15.21 -5.88 0.47
N LYS A 105 15.95 -5.70 -0.62
CA LYS A 105 17.22 -4.97 -0.65
C LYS A 105 17.05 -3.47 -0.34
N CYS A 106 15.93 -2.87 -0.73
CA CYS A 106 15.71 -1.44 -0.61
C CYS A 106 15.06 -1.01 0.72
N GLN A 107 14.39 -1.91 1.44
CA GLN A 107 13.48 -1.52 2.52
C GLN A 107 14.16 -0.76 3.67
N ASP A 108 15.40 -1.08 4.04
CA ASP A 108 16.07 -0.40 5.16
C ASP A 108 16.40 1.05 4.80
N SER A 109 16.94 1.24 3.60
CA SER A 109 17.18 2.55 3.00
C SER A 109 15.89 3.37 2.89
N TRP A 110 14.82 2.71 2.48
CA TRP A 110 13.52 3.33 2.35
C TRP A 110 12.96 3.81 3.69
N ARG A 111 13.06 2.98 4.74
CA ARG A 111 12.66 3.34 6.11
C ARG A 111 13.49 4.48 6.66
N ARG A 112 14.81 4.48 6.45
CA ARG A 112 15.69 5.61 6.86
C ARG A 112 15.27 6.92 6.20
N VAL A 113 14.96 6.90 4.90
CA VAL A 113 14.51 8.10 4.18
C VAL A 113 13.18 8.62 4.72
N VAL A 114 12.18 7.75 4.92
CA VAL A 114 10.88 8.16 5.46
C VAL A 114 11.02 8.71 6.88
N ALA A 115 11.77 8.02 7.76
CA ALA A 115 12.01 8.48 9.12
C ALA A 115 12.75 9.83 9.18
N SER A 116 13.83 9.99 8.41
CA SER A 116 14.55 11.25 8.30
C SER A 116 13.67 12.36 7.74
N ALA A 117 12.86 12.09 6.71
CA ALA A 117 11.96 13.08 6.14
C ALA A 117 10.93 13.56 7.17
N VAL A 118 10.33 12.65 7.94
CA VAL A 118 9.38 13.00 9.01
C VAL A 118 10.04 13.87 10.08
N THR A 119 11.21 13.47 10.59
CA THR A 119 11.90 14.22 11.64
C THR A 119 12.39 15.60 11.19
N LEU A 120 12.75 15.75 9.92
CA LEU A 120 13.19 17.01 9.33
C LEU A 120 12.04 17.87 8.77
N GLY A 121 10.79 17.40 8.83
CA GLY A 121 9.63 18.14 8.33
C GLY A 121 9.53 18.22 6.80
N ILE A 122 10.09 17.25 6.09
CA ILE A 122 10.08 17.19 4.62
C ILE A 122 8.89 16.34 4.15
N PRO A 123 7.93 16.90 3.39
CA PRO A 123 6.76 16.14 2.94
C PRO A 123 7.17 15.11 1.88
N THR A 124 6.96 13.83 2.18
CA THR A 124 7.23 12.71 1.26
C THR A 124 6.00 11.79 1.11
N PRO A 125 4.85 12.33 0.66
CA PRO A 125 3.59 11.59 0.65
C PRO A 125 3.68 10.28 -0.16
N ALA A 126 4.33 10.30 -1.32
CA ALA A 126 4.49 9.12 -2.17
C ALA A 126 5.38 8.04 -1.53
N PHE A 127 6.47 8.40 -0.86
CA PHE A 127 7.32 7.43 -0.16
C PHE A 127 6.61 6.86 1.06
N SER A 128 5.95 7.73 1.83
CA SER A 128 5.25 7.35 3.06
C SER A 128 4.09 6.41 2.77
N THR A 129 3.25 6.72 1.78
CA THR A 129 2.10 5.88 1.43
C THR A 129 2.51 4.56 0.79
N ALA A 130 3.57 4.54 -0.02
CA ALA A 130 4.05 3.30 -0.61
C ALA A 130 4.61 2.38 0.49
N LEU A 131 5.30 2.93 1.50
CA LEU A 131 5.82 2.14 2.62
C LEU A 131 4.69 1.60 3.49
N ALA A 132 3.70 2.44 3.80
CA ALA A 132 2.51 2.04 4.54
C ALA A 132 1.73 0.93 3.82
N PHE A 133 1.56 1.05 2.49
CA PHE A 133 0.93 -0.01 1.69
C PHE A 133 1.75 -1.30 1.72
N PHE A 134 3.07 -1.23 1.55
CA PHE A 134 3.93 -2.42 1.59
C PHE A 134 3.84 -3.15 2.92
N ASP A 135 3.94 -2.41 4.04
CA ASP A 135 3.80 -2.97 5.39
C ASP A 135 2.39 -3.51 5.65
N GLY A 136 1.35 -2.83 5.13
CA GLY A 136 -0.02 -3.31 5.18
C GLY A 136 -0.22 -4.62 4.42
N TYR A 137 0.27 -4.67 3.17
CA TYR A 137 0.08 -5.80 2.27
C TYR A 137 0.80 -7.08 2.74
N ARG A 138 1.98 -6.94 3.36
CA ARG A 138 2.75 -8.10 3.87
C ARG A 138 2.29 -8.59 5.24
N SER A 139 1.38 -7.88 5.91
CA SER A 139 0.93 -8.21 7.26
C SER A 139 -0.31 -9.09 7.20
N ALA A 140 -0.18 -10.36 7.59
CA ALA A 140 -1.31 -11.30 7.62
C ALA A 140 -2.42 -10.89 8.61
N ARG A 141 -2.08 -10.08 9.62
CA ARG A 141 -3.03 -9.49 10.57
C ARG A 141 -2.86 -7.98 10.59
N LEU A 142 -3.94 -7.28 10.30
CA LEU A 142 -4.04 -5.83 10.41
C LEU A 142 -4.98 -5.44 11.55
N PRO A 143 -4.85 -4.23 12.11
CA PRO A 143 -5.73 -3.74 13.17
C PRO A 143 -7.18 -3.44 12.70
N ALA A 144 -7.57 -3.91 11.51
CA ALA A 144 -8.93 -3.76 10.97
C ALA A 144 -9.99 -4.47 11.82
N ASN A 145 -9.59 -5.45 12.65
CA ASN A 145 -10.46 -6.06 13.64
C ASN A 145 -10.99 -5.04 14.66
N LEU A 146 -10.22 -4.00 15.02
CA LEU A 146 -10.69 -2.94 15.90
C LEU A 146 -11.78 -2.09 15.24
N ILE A 147 -11.67 -1.83 13.92
CA ILE A 147 -12.71 -1.14 13.16
C ILE A 147 -14.00 -1.96 13.17
N GLN A 148 -13.91 -3.28 12.97
CA GLN A 148 -15.07 -4.18 13.04
C GLN A 148 -15.71 -4.17 14.44
N ALA A 149 -14.91 -4.24 15.50
CA ALA A 149 -15.41 -4.14 16.88
C ALA A 149 -16.08 -2.78 17.16
N GLN A 150 -15.49 -1.67 16.70
CA GLN A 150 -16.07 -0.34 16.85
C GLN A 150 -17.42 -0.23 16.15
N ARG A 151 -17.50 -0.67 14.87
CA ARG A 151 -18.74 -0.66 14.08
C ARG A 151 -19.84 -1.48 14.74
N ASP A 152 -19.49 -2.65 15.30
CA ASP A 152 -20.45 -3.47 16.01
C ASP A 152 -20.87 -2.84 17.35
N TYR A 153 -19.94 -2.22 18.07
CA TYR A 153 -20.20 -1.53 19.34
C TYR A 153 -21.22 -0.40 19.20
N PHE A 154 -20.98 0.57 18.31
CA PHE A 154 -21.82 1.76 18.23
C PHE A 154 -23.03 1.60 17.30
N GLY A 155 -23.01 0.60 16.40
CA GLY A 155 -23.96 0.50 15.31
C GLY A 155 -24.51 -0.90 15.07
N ALA A 156 -24.19 -1.88 15.91
CA ALA A 156 -24.66 -3.27 15.79
C ALA A 156 -24.43 -3.88 14.39
N HIS A 157 -23.35 -3.46 13.73
CA HIS A 157 -23.01 -3.79 12.34
C HIS A 157 -22.45 -5.19 12.14
N THR A 158 -22.33 -5.98 13.19
CA THR A 158 -21.77 -7.33 13.21
C THR A 158 -20.30 -7.40 12.79
N TYR A 159 -19.65 -8.52 13.10
CA TYR A 159 -18.31 -8.86 12.65
C TYR A 159 -18.15 -10.38 12.50
N GLU A 160 -17.06 -10.81 11.87
CA GLU A 160 -16.73 -12.22 11.71
C GLU A 160 -15.59 -12.63 12.65
N LEU A 161 -15.60 -13.88 13.10
CA LEU A 161 -14.47 -14.49 13.82
C LEU A 161 -13.48 -15.10 12.84
N LEU A 162 -12.20 -15.13 13.21
CA LEU A 162 -11.13 -15.65 12.36
C LEU A 162 -11.29 -17.15 12.03
N ASP A 163 -11.86 -17.92 12.94
CA ASP A 163 -12.10 -19.37 12.79
C ASP A 163 -13.41 -19.67 12.06
N LYS A 164 -14.27 -18.67 11.86
CA LYS A 164 -15.60 -18.82 11.24
C LYS A 164 -15.91 -17.70 10.22
N PRO A 165 -15.10 -17.51 9.16
CA PRO A 165 -15.44 -16.56 8.09
C PRO A 165 -16.81 -16.89 7.46
N GLY A 166 -17.55 -15.85 7.08
CA GLY A 166 -18.92 -15.91 6.58
C GLY A 166 -20.01 -15.87 7.66
N ASN A 167 -19.65 -16.04 8.94
CA ASN A 167 -20.59 -16.00 10.05
C ASN A 167 -20.51 -14.65 10.78
N PHE A 168 -21.59 -13.88 10.69
CA PHE A 168 -21.71 -12.54 11.29
C PHE A 168 -22.29 -12.60 12.69
N ILE A 169 -21.60 -11.99 13.64
CA ILE A 169 -21.95 -12.00 15.07
C ILE A 169 -22.09 -10.55 15.54
N HIS A 170 -23.14 -10.29 16.32
CA HIS A 170 -23.27 -9.08 17.13
C HIS A 170 -22.92 -9.40 18.59
N THR A 171 -22.13 -8.55 19.23
CA THR A 171 -21.85 -8.64 20.66
C THR A 171 -22.55 -7.51 21.41
N ASN A 172 -23.22 -7.84 22.52
CA ASN A 172 -23.71 -6.81 23.45
C ASN A 172 -22.54 -6.25 24.27
N TRP A 173 -21.84 -5.27 23.69
CA TRP A 173 -20.61 -4.73 24.28
C TRP A 173 -20.83 -3.91 25.56
N THR A 174 -21.99 -3.28 25.72
CA THR A 174 -22.29 -2.43 26.88
C THR A 174 -22.82 -3.22 28.07
N GLY A 175 -23.23 -4.48 27.87
CA GLY A 175 -23.93 -5.30 28.86
C GLY A 175 -25.36 -4.83 29.18
N HIS A 176 -25.78 -3.72 28.58
CA HIS A 176 -27.10 -3.10 28.80
C HIS A 176 -27.87 -2.90 27.48
N GLY A 177 -27.24 -3.18 26.33
CA GLY A 177 -27.88 -3.18 25.01
C GLY A 177 -28.71 -4.44 24.78
N GLY A 178 -29.66 -4.39 23.85
CA GLY A 178 -30.38 -5.58 23.38
C GLY A 178 -29.54 -6.42 22.41
N ASN A 179 -29.96 -7.67 22.14
CA ASN A 179 -29.33 -8.55 21.15
C ASN A 179 -29.73 -8.22 19.70
N VAL A 180 -30.05 -6.95 19.42
CA VAL A 180 -30.59 -6.52 18.12
C VAL A 180 -29.43 -6.06 17.24
N SER A 181 -29.23 -6.72 16.11
CA SER A 181 -28.25 -6.33 15.09
C SER A 181 -28.87 -5.37 14.06
N SER A 182 -28.05 -4.52 13.44
CA SER A 182 -28.47 -3.61 12.37
C SER A 182 -28.56 -4.33 11.01
N THR A 183 -28.76 -5.64 10.99
CA THR A 183 -28.78 -6.41 9.75
C THR A 183 -29.92 -5.94 8.86
N THR A 184 -29.68 -5.90 7.55
CA THR A 184 -30.72 -5.66 6.56
C THR A 184 -31.83 -6.70 6.77
N TYR A 185 -33.07 -6.24 6.89
CA TYR A 185 -34.24 -7.11 6.80
C TYR A 185 -34.18 -7.81 5.44
N GLN A 186 -33.87 -9.11 5.42
CA GLN A 186 -34.19 -9.94 4.28
C GLN A 186 -35.70 -10.18 4.36
N ALA A 187 -36.46 -9.35 3.66
CA ALA A 187 -37.86 -9.60 3.35
C ALA A 187 -37.97 -10.74 2.33
#